data_AF-A0A7J4AXI5-F1
#
_entry.id   AF-A0A7J4AXI5-F1
#
_cell.length_a   1.000
_cell.length_b   1.000
_cell.length_c   1.000
_cell.angle_alpha   90.00
_cell.angle_beta   90.00
_cell.angle_gamma   90.00
#
_symmetry.space_group_name_H-M   'P 1'
#
loop_
_entity.id
_entity.type
_entity.pdbx_description
1 polymer ?
#
loop_
_entity_poly.entity_id
_entity_poly.type
_entity_poly.pdbx_seq_one_letter_code
_entity_poly.pdbx_strand_id
1 'polypeptide(L)'
;MSSSEQKLKEKLKDLIKYPSMEDVAKALDKLGSAKSFQKEKVISKVLKDLGFYIDLFVHPIVSKTIELGNLGKDLKKDPNYEKLSEKIFEIMKRRKPTIKDYNDITELVRKLIDKMITYIVQRAGESEKGLRHIHAPGSVTKGEARNLYFGERYNADILLNMALRQCSSLFVGNDIGISFEDEEFYRDLTRMLERKYGSTIELPAHELGISKYEYRRPYTVLVKFFLWLYQKYDEENFEEKEFLRILLDRLKNTSITLYFIPGKEKDKWCLISIPRIDQFASRWLEDKEQRTKLEELDLKLNIFISELIKKAGRQREIENIVELIMHNYELLSQQLLLFGTVEYASLRNIINLVTELAIRYDVQATMDYCKWLT
;
A
#
# COMPACT_ATOMS: atom_id res chain seq x y z
N MET A 1 -5.13 29.17 -4.60
CA MET A 1 -4.84 27.73 -4.38
C MET A 1 -4.44 27.16 -5.71
N SER A 2 -3.30 26.46 -5.78
CA SER A 2 -2.87 25.84 -7.04
C SER A 2 -3.77 24.66 -7.39
N SER A 3 -3.84 24.29 -8.67
CA SER A 3 -4.64 23.14 -9.11
C SER A 3 -4.25 21.85 -8.38
N SER A 4 -2.96 21.68 -8.08
CA SER A 4 -2.43 20.50 -7.38
C SER A 4 -2.82 20.44 -5.90
N GLU A 5 -2.91 21.58 -5.20
CA GLU A 5 -3.40 21.62 -3.81
C GLU A 5 -4.84 21.09 -3.71
N GLN A 6 -5.70 21.55 -4.62
CA GLN A 6 -7.10 21.16 -4.63
C GLN A 6 -7.27 19.68 -4.98
N LYS A 7 -6.55 19.18 -6.00
CA LYS A 7 -6.55 17.77 -6.37
C LYS A 7 -6.09 16.86 -5.23
N LEU A 8 -5.00 17.22 -4.54
CA LEU A 8 -4.51 16.45 -3.39
C LEU A 8 -5.52 16.46 -2.24
N LYS A 9 -6.14 17.61 -1.98
CA LYS A 9 -7.17 17.75 -0.95
C LYS A 9 -8.38 16.85 -1.23
N GLU A 10 -8.88 16.86 -2.46
CA GLU A 10 -9.98 15.99 -2.89
C GLU A 10 -9.59 14.52 -2.76
N LYS A 11 -8.40 14.15 -3.24
CA LYS A 11 -7.93 12.77 -3.15
C LYS A 11 -7.82 12.28 -1.71
N LEU A 12 -7.30 13.11 -0.80
CA LEU A 12 -7.21 12.75 0.62
C LEU A 12 -8.60 12.58 1.27
N LYS A 13 -9.62 13.34 0.83
CA LYS A 13 -11.00 13.15 1.29
C LYS A 13 -11.56 11.80 0.87
N ASP A 14 -11.28 11.36 -0.35
CA ASP A 14 -11.70 10.05 -0.85
C ASP A 14 -11.05 8.89 -0.08
N LEU A 15 -9.86 9.13 0.47
CA LEU A 15 -9.12 8.15 1.27
C LEU A 15 -9.52 8.13 2.75
N ILE A 16 -10.45 8.98 3.19
CA ILE A 16 -10.83 9.10 4.60
C ILE A 16 -12.13 8.35 4.88
N LYS A 17 -12.08 7.51 5.92
CA LYS A 17 -13.28 6.95 6.53
C LYS A 17 -13.90 7.99 7.47
N TYR A 18 -14.92 8.70 7.00
CA TYR A 18 -15.66 9.63 7.84
C TYR A 18 -16.46 8.88 8.91
N PRO A 19 -16.39 9.28 10.19
CA PRO A 19 -17.16 8.64 11.24
C PRO A 19 -18.66 8.86 11.05
N SER A 20 -19.43 7.80 11.27
CA SER A 20 -20.89 7.84 11.33
C SER A 20 -21.38 8.20 12.73
N MET A 21 -22.68 8.50 12.87
CA MET A 21 -23.30 8.66 14.19
C MET A 21 -23.16 7.41 15.06
N GLU A 22 -23.19 6.21 14.45
CA GLU A 22 -23.05 4.94 15.17
C GLU A 22 -21.63 4.79 15.74
N ASP A 23 -20.61 5.20 14.99
CA ASP A 23 -19.22 5.21 15.48
C ASP A 23 -19.06 6.15 16.67
N VAL A 24 -19.70 7.33 16.62
CA VAL A 24 -19.73 8.29 17.73
C VAL A 24 -20.44 7.70 18.94
N ALA A 25 -21.58 7.05 18.77
CA ALA A 25 -22.30 6.40 19.86
C ALA A 25 -21.42 5.34 20.56
N LYS A 26 -20.79 4.45 19.77
CA LYS A 26 -19.84 3.43 20.28
C LYS A 26 -18.67 4.06 21.04
N ALA A 27 -18.12 5.18 20.54
CA ALA A 27 -17.02 5.87 21.20
C ALA A 27 -17.45 6.50 22.54
N LEU A 28 -18.65 7.07 22.61
CA LEU A 28 -19.19 7.66 23.83
C LEU A 28 -19.56 6.60 24.87
N ASP A 29 -20.12 5.46 24.48
CA ASP A 29 -20.46 4.36 25.40
C ASP A 29 -19.21 3.81 26.12
N LYS A 30 -18.07 3.73 25.42
CA LYS A 30 -16.77 3.35 25.99
C LYS A 30 -16.23 4.35 27.02
N LEU A 31 -16.77 5.56 27.10
CA LEU A 31 -16.41 6.54 28.12
C LEU A 31 -17.23 6.42 29.40
N GLY A 32 -18.46 5.90 29.33
CA GLY A 32 -19.37 5.76 30.48
C GLY A 32 -18.84 4.88 31.61
N SER A 33 -17.81 4.08 31.35
CA SER A 33 -17.15 3.18 32.30
C SER A 33 -15.92 3.77 33.04
N ALA A 34 -15.47 4.99 32.70
CA ALA A 34 -14.27 5.59 33.29
C ALA A 34 -14.57 6.35 34.61
N LYS A 35 -13.71 6.19 35.64
CA LYS A 35 -13.90 6.78 36.99
C LYS A 35 -13.26 8.16 37.21
N SER A 36 -12.42 8.66 36.30
CA SER A 36 -11.79 9.99 36.42
C SER A 36 -11.74 10.70 35.06
N PHE A 37 -12.14 11.98 35.03
CA PHE A 37 -12.36 12.73 33.79
C PHE A 37 -11.57 14.04 33.77
N GLN A 38 -10.32 13.99 33.30
CA GLN A 38 -9.66 15.19 32.81
C GLN A 38 -10.16 15.46 31.38
N LYS A 39 -10.72 16.65 31.13
CA LYS A 39 -11.36 17.06 29.84
C LYS A 39 -10.50 16.69 28.62
N GLU A 40 -9.19 16.92 28.67
CA GLU A 40 -8.27 16.59 27.57
C GLU A 40 -8.10 15.08 27.31
N LYS A 41 -8.02 14.26 28.36
CA LYS A 41 -7.88 12.81 28.23
C LYS A 41 -9.12 12.18 27.60
N VAL A 42 -10.29 12.74 27.89
CA VAL A 42 -11.58 12.27 27.34
C VAL A 42 -11.62 12.48 25.83
N ILE A 43 -11.34 13.69 25.35
CA ILE A 43 -11.42 14.00 23.91
C ILE A 43 -10.36 13.21 23.15
N SER A 44 -9.15 13.13 23.69
CA SER A 44 -8.08 12.35 23.08
C SER A 44 -8.49 10.88 22.94
N LYS A 45 -9.22 10.32 23.93
CA LYS A 45 -9.78 8.97 23.86
C LYS A 45 -10.90 8.86 22.82
N VAL A 46 -11.84 9.80 22.76
CA VAL A 46 -12.91 9.80 21.74
C VAL A 46 -12.33 9.87 20.33
N LEU A 47 -11.43 10.82 20.08
CA LEU A 47 -10.79 10.95 18.77
C LEU A 47 -10.00 9.69 18.40
N LYS A 48 -9.34 9.05 19.38
CA LYS A 48 -8.67 7.76 19.16
C LYS A 48 -9.67 6.63 18.85
N ASP A 49 -10.77 6.54 19.58
CA ASP A 49 -11.82 5.53 19.37
C ASP A 49 -12.55 5.73 18.02
N LEU A 50 -12.57 6.95 17.50
CA LEU A 50 -13.03 7.30 16.15
C LEU A 50 -11.95 7.09 15.06
N GLY A 51 -10.75 6.61 15.42
CA GLY A 51 -9.67 6.35 14.47
C GLY A 51 -8.94 7.59 13.95
N PHE A 52 -9.22 8.79 14.48
CA PHE A 52 -8.80 10.09 13.92
C PHE A 52 -7.30 10.21 13.61
N TYR A 53 -6.42 9.57 14.40
CA TYR A 53 -4.96 9.72 14.27
C TYR A 53 -4.24 8.54 13.60
N ILE A 54 -4.86 7.37 13.51
CA ILE A 54 -4.16 6.12 13.14
C ILE A 54 -4.90 5.40 12.01
N ASP A 55 -6.22 5.29 12.11
CA ASP A 55 -7.04 4.41 11.27
C ASP A 55 -8.00 5.20 10.36
N LEU A 56 -7.80 6.51 10.22
CA LEU A 56 -8.69 7.36 9.44
C LEU A 56 -8.55 7.11 7.93
N PHE A 57 -7.33 6.81 7.47
CA PHE A 57 -7.05 6.58 6.06
C PHE A 57 -7.28 5.11 5.70
N VAL A 58 -8.10 4.87 4.68
CA VAL A 58 -8.35 3.51 4.16
C VAL A 58 -7.16 2.97 3.37
N HIS A 59 -6.29 3.84 2.85
CA HIS A 59 -5.10 3.44 2.10
C HIS A 59 -3.90 3.25 3.05
N PRO A 60 -3.38 2.02 3.21
CA PRO A 60 -2.40 1.69 4.26
C PRO A 60 -1.02 2.34 4.04
N ILE A 61 -0.62 2.54 2.78
CA ILE A 61 0.63 3.24 2.44
C ILE A 61 0.54 4.72 2.79
N VAL A 62 -0.60 5.35 2.49
CA VAL A 62 -0.85 6.77 2.80
C VAL A 62 -0.92 6.99 4.31
N SER A 63 -1.61 6.10 5.05
CA SER A 63 -1.69 6.20 6.51
C SER A 63 -0.32 6.16 7.20
N LYS A 64 0.60 5.34 6.70
CA LYS A 64 1.98 5.23 7.23
C LYS A 64 2.85 6.45 6.90
N THR A 65 2.65 7.07 5.75
CA THR A 65 3.53 8.14 5.25
C THR A 65 3.15 9.54 5.69
N ILE A 66 1.91 9.73 6.16
CA ILE A 66 1.46 11.00 6.70
C ILE A 66 2.03 11.22 8.10
N GLU A 67 2.92 12.19 8.22
CA GLU A 67 3.47 12.61 9.51
C GLU A 67 2.62 13.73 10.13
N LEU A 68 1.77 13.36 11.09
CA LEU A 68 0.87 14.31 11.76
C LEU A 68 1.62 15.30 12.67
N GLY A 69 2.83 14.97 13.15
CA GLY A 69 3.72 15.90 13.86
C GLY A 69 3.03 16.74 14.94
N ASN A 70 3.00 18.07 14.75
CA ASN A 70 2.41 19.03 15.70
C ASN A 70 0.90 19.25 15.52
N LEU A 71 0.23 18.50 14.63
CA LEU A 71 -1.20 18.64 14.37
C LEU A 71 -2.03 18.63 15.66
N GLY A 72 -1.71 17.77 16.63
CA GLY A 72 -2.44 17.72 17.90
C GLY A 72 -2.38 19.05 18.68
N LYS A 73 -1.27 19.79 18.62
CA LYS A 73 -1.15 21.12 19.24
C LYS A 73 -1.92 22.17 18.45
N ASP A 74 -1.93 22.06 17.13
CA ASP A 74 -2.63 23.01 16.26
C ASP A 74 -4.15 22.82 16.32
N LEU A 75 -4.63 21.57 16.38
CA LEU A 75 -6.04 21.25 16.57
C LEU A 75 -6.57 21.76 17.91
N LYS A 76 -5.78 21.70 18.99
CA LYS A 76 -6.18 22.25 20.29
C LYS A 76 -6.45 23.75 20.28
N LYS A 77 -5.91 24.49 19.30
CA LYS A 77 -6.16 25.93 19.11
C LYS A 77 -7.36 26.19 18.20
N ASP A 78 -7.92 25.16 17.58
CA ASP A 78 -9.06 25.28 16.67
C ASP A 78 -10.37 25.44 17.47
N PRO A 79 -11.21 26.44 17.15
CA PRO A 79 -12.49 26.64 17.83
C PRO A 79 -13.42 25.42 17.78
N ASN A 80 -13.34 24.59 16.73
CA ASN A 80 -14.15 23.38 16.64
C ASN A 80 -13.69 22.31 17.64
N TYR A 81 -12.40 22.27 17.98
CA TYR A 81 -11.90 21.37 19.01
C TYR A 81 -12.43 21.76 20.38
N GLU A 82 -12.45 23.07 20.69
CA GLU A 82 -13.02 23.58 21.94
C GLU A 82 -14.53 23.29 22.02
N LYS A 83 -15.28 23.54 20.95
CA LYS A 83 -16.72 23.19 20.90
C LYS A 83 -16.97 21.70 21.08
N LEU A 84 -16.16 20.84 20.43
CA LEU A 84 -16.23 19.39 20.59
C LEU A 84 -15.97 18.98 22.04
N SER A 85 -14.95 19.60 22.63
CA SER A 85 -14.53 19.42 24.01
C SER A 85 -15.65 19.73 25.01
N GLU A 86 -16.31 20.87 24.84
CA GLU A 86 -17.43 21.30 25.68
C GLU A 86 -18.63 20.37 25.52
N LYS A 87 -18.98 20.05 24.27
CA LYS A 87 -20.12 19.20 23.95
C LYS A 87 -19.99 17.80 24.55
N ILE A 88 -18.83 17.15 24.38
CA ILE A 88 -18.57 15.84 25.00
C ILE A 88 -18.69 15.94 26.52
N PHE A 89 -18.15 17.00 27.13
CA PHE A 89 -18.20 17.17 28.59
C PHE A 89 -19.63 17.40 29.12
N GLU A 90 -20.45 18.16 28.38
CA GLU A 90 -21.87 18.37 28.69
C GLU A 90 -22.65 17.03 28.68
N ILE A 91 -22.44 16.22 27.63
CA ILE A 91 -23.06 14.89 27.50
C ILE A 91 -22.66 13.98 28.66
N MET A 92 -21.37 13.99 29.00
CA MET A 92 -20.84 13.20 30.11
C MET A 92 -21.43 13.61 31.47
N LYS A 93 -21.68 14.90 31.69
CA LYS A 93 -22.38 15.40 32.89
C LYS A 93 -23.84 14.94 32.92
N ARG A 94 -24.54 15.04 31.79
CA ARG A 94 -25.95 14.67 31.68
C ARG A 94 -26.18 13.15 31.70
N ARG A 95 -25.17 12.35 31.31
CA ARG A 95 -25.20 10.87 31.18
C ARG A 95 -26.32 10.32 30.29
N LYS A 96 -26.91 11.16 29.44
CA LYS A 96 -27.97 10.81 28.48
C LYS A 96 -27.70 11.56 27.17
N PRO A 97 -26.94 10.98 26.23
CA PRO A 97 -26.76 11.57 24.90
C PRO A 97 -28.08 11.54 24.12
N THR A 98 -28.31 12.55 23.28
CA THR A 98 -29.45 12.64 22.36
C THR A 98 -28.98 12.47 20.91
N ILE A 99 -29.91 12.23 19.99
CA ILE A 99 -29.62 12.18 18.54
C ILE A 99 -28.93 13.47 18.06
N LYS A 100 -29.37 14.62 18.56
CA LYS A 100 -28.75 15.91 18.25
C LYS A 100 -27.27 15.96 18.66
N ASP A 101 -26.92 15.37 19.80
CA ASP A 101 -25.54 15.37 20.27
C ASP A 101 -24.63 14.52 19.39
N TYR A 102 -25.11 13.37 18.92
CA TYR A 102 -24.37 12.54 17.98
C TYR A 102 -24.13 13.27 16.66
N ASN A 103 -25.15 13.98 16.14
CA ASN A 103 -25.03 14.82 14.95
C ASN A 103 -24.01 15.96 15.15
N ASP A 104 -24.13 16.72 16.24
CA ASP A 104 -23.24 17.84 16.54
C ASP A 104 -21.78 17.37 16.63
N ILE A 105 -21.51 16.26 17.33
CA ILE A 105 -20.17 15.68 17.43
C ILE A 105 -19.66 15.22 16.07
N THR A 106 -20.51 14.54 15.28
CA THR A 106 -20.14 14.07 13.94
C THR A 106 -19.72 15.25 13.05
N GLU A 107 -20.48 16.34 13.06
CA GLU A 107 -20.16 17.53 12.27
C GLU A 107 -18.86 18.20 12.74
N LEU A 108 -18.65 18.32 14.06
CA LEU A 108 -17.43 18.89 14.61
C LEU A 108 -16.19 18.05 14.27
N VAL A 109 -16.30 16.72 14.35
CA VAL A 109 -15.22 15.81 13.95
C VAL A 109 -14.93 15.95 12.46
N ARG A 110 -15.95 16.06 11.59
CA ARG A 110 -15.76 16.32 10.15
C ARG A 110 -14.99 17.61 9.89
N LYS A 111 -15.29 18.69 10.60
CA LYS A 111 -14.55 19.96 10.49
C LYS A 111 -13.09 19.81 10.92
N LEU A 112 -12.81 19.05 11.98
CA LEU A 112 -11.43 18.74 12.41
C LEU A 112 -10.69 17.89 11.37
N ILE A 113 -11.39 16.95 10.71
CA ILE A 113 -10.83 16.16 9.61
C ILE A 113 -10.46 17.10 8.44
N ASP A 114 -11.34 18.01 8.02
CA ASP A 114 -11.04 18.97 6.94
C ASP A 114 -9.83 19.87 7.28
N LYS A 115 -9.70 20.25 8.56
CA LYS A 115 -8.53 20.98 9.06
C LYS A 115 -7.26 20.15 8.98
N MET A 116 -7.33 18.87 9.36
CA MET A 116 -6.21 17.93 9.23
C MET A 116 -5.78 17.76 7.77
N ILE A 117 -6.72 17.57 6.84
CA ILE A 117 -6.38 17.46 5.41
C ILE A 117 -5.66 18.72 4.94
N THR A 118 -6.17 19.89 5.31
CA THR A 118 -5.54 21.17 4.95
C THR A 118 -4.12 21.27 5.52
N TYR A 119 -3.90 20.80 6.75
CA TYR A 119 -2.58 20.72 7.37
C TYR A 119 -1.62 19.78 6.61
N ILE A 120 -2.11 18.60 6.19
CA ILE A 120 -1.32 17.64 5.41
C ILE A 120 -0.92 18.24 4.06
N VAL A 121 -1.86 18.83 3.33
CA VAL A 121 -1.61 19.48 2.02
C VAL A 121 -0.58 20.60 2.16
N GLN A 122 -0.73 21.46 3.18
CA GLN A 122 0.23 22.53 3.44
C GLN A 122 1.64 21.96 3.67
N ARG A 123 1.77 20.92 4.49
CA ARG A 123 3.07 20.30 4.78
C ARG A 123 3.70 19.57 3.60
N ALA A 124 2.88 18.98 2.73
CA ALA A 124 3.35 18.40 1.49
C ALA A 124 3.94 19.48 0.56
N GLY A 125 3.33 20.67 0.51
CA GLY A 125 3.81 21.78 -0.32
C GLY A 125 5.03 22.57 0.20
N GLU A 126 5.58 22.25 1.38
CA GLU A 126 6.70 22.99 1.99
C GLU A 126 8.05 22.74 1.27
N SER A 127 8.25 23.41 0.13
CA SER A 127 9.46 23.33 -0.71
C SER A 127 10.78 23.47 0.06
N GLU A 128 10.84 24.38 1.03
CA GLU A 128 12.02 24.64 1.85
C GLU A 128 12.45 23.45 2.71
N LYS A 129 11.51 22.55 3.04
CA LYS A 129 11.79 21.34 3.82
C LYS A 129 12.25 20.16 2.95
N GLY A 130 12.08 20.25 1.63
CA GLY A 130 12.42 19.18 0.69
C GLY A 130 11.43 18.02 0.70
N LEU A 131 11.94 16.81 0.46
CA LEU A 131 11.15 15.59 0.40
C LEU A 131 10.71 15.13 1.80
N ARG A 132 9.62 14.35 1.82
CA ARG A 132 8.99 13.74 2.98
C ARG A 132 8.49 12.37 2.54
N HIS A 133 8.18 11.49 3.49
CA HIS A 133 7.68 10.14 3.18
C HIS A 133 6.44 10.11 2.28
N ILE A 134 5.56 11.13 2.35
CA ILE A 134 4.38 11.25 1.47
C ILE A 134 4.73 11.55 -0.01
N HIS A 135 5.95 12.01 -0.28
CA HIS A 135 6.44 12.25 -1.64
C HIS A 135 7.21 11.03 -2.17
N ALA A 136 8.06 10.48 -1.31
CA ALA A 136 8.88 9.32 -1.60
C ALA A 136 9.17 8.59 -0.28
N PRO A 137 8.67 7.35 -0.09
CA PRO A 137 8.98 6.54 1.08
C PRO A 137 10.51 6.39 1.25
N GLY A 138 10.97 6.46 2.50
CA GLY A 138 12.41 6.47 2.82
C GLY A 138 13.11 7.82 2.66
N SER A 139 12.48 8.81 2.01
CA SER A 139 13.05 10.17 1.96
C SER A 139 12.99 10.86 3.33
N VAL A 140 13.91 11.79 3.54
CA VAL A 140 14.04 12.58 4.77
C VAL A 140 14.09 14.07 4.44
N THR A 141 13.66 14.91 5.37
CA THR A 141 13.64 16.36 5.13
C THR A 141 15.07 16.94 5.07
N LYS A 142 15.23 18.09 4.42
CA LYS A 142 16.52 18.81 4.35
C LYS A 142 17.11 19.12 5.72
N GLY A 143 16.26 19.33 6.72
CA GLY A 143 16.68 19.59 8.10
C GLY A 143 17.23 18.35 8.83
N GLU A 144 16.84 17.15 8.40
CA GLU A 144 17.28 15.88 9.00
C GLU A 144 18.58 15.37 8.38
N ALA A 145 18.71 15.45 7.05
CA ALA A 145 19.89 14.97 6.34
C ALA A 145 20.23 15.83 5.11
N ARG A 146 20.77 17.03 5.35
CA ARG A 146 21.13 17.98 4.28
C ARG A 146 22.12 17.42 3.26
N ASN A 147 23.03 16.54 3.69
CA ASN A 147 24.06 15.91 2.86
C ASN A 147 23.53 14.90 1.85
N LEU A 148 22.26 14.49 1.95
CA LEU A 148 21.60 13.63 0.96
C LEU A 148 20.99 14.41 -0.21
N TYR A 149 21.01 15.76 -0.14
CA TYR A 149 20.51 16.63 -1.20
C TYR A 149 21.70 17.16 -2.03
N PHE A 150 21.80 16.73 -3.29
CA PHE A 150 22.84 17.10 -4.24
C PHE A 150 22.48 18.35 -5.07
N GLY A 151 21.82 19.33 -4.43
CA GLY A 151 21.42 20.59 -5.06
C GLY A 151 20.02 20.60 -5.64
N GLU A 152 19.21 19.57 -5.37
CA GLU A 152 17.82 19.48 -5.84
C GLU A 152 16.96 20.61 -5.26
N ARG A 153 16.17 21.20 -6.14
CA ARG A 153 15.18 22.23 -5.80
C ARG A 153 13.81 21.71 -6.17
N TYR A 154 12.95 21.62 -5.16
CA TYR A 154 11.54 21.27 -5.33
C TYR A 154 10.72 22.54 -5.20
N ASN A 155 9.81 22.78 -6.13
CA ASN A 155 8.74 23.76 -5.92
C ASN A 155 7.54 23.05 -5.29
N ALA A 156 6.58 23.84 -4.78
CA ALA A 156 5.40 23.30 -4.10
C ALA A 156 4.58 22.39 -5.02
N ASP A 157 4.37 22.76 -6.28
CA ASP A 157 3.55 21.99 -7.21
C ASP A 157 4.14 20.60 -7.53
N ILE A 158 5.47 20.49 -7.67
CA ILE A 158 6.15 19.19 -7.84
C ILE A 158 5.89 18.30 -6.62
N LEU A 159 6.06 18.82 -5.41
CA LEU A 159 5.85 18.05 -4.18
C LEU A 159 4.40 17.62 -4.04
N LEU A 160 3.45 18.51 -4.32
CA LEU A 160 2.03 18.22 -4.27
C LEU A 160 1.63 17.15 -5.31
N ASN A 161 2.21 17.19 -6.52
CA ASN A 161 1.99 16.16 -7.53
C ASN A 161 2.59 14.81 -7.14
N MET A 162 3.77 14.79 -6.50
CA MET A 162 4.35 13.55 -5.94
C MET A 162 3.45 12.95 -4.85
N ALA A 163 2.98 13.79 -3.92
CA ALA A 163 2.03 13.35 -2.88
C ALA A 163 0.72 12.82 -3.50
N LEU A 164 0.18 13.52 -4.50
CA LEU A 164 -1.03 13.10 -5.20
C LEU A 164 -0.85 11.74 -5.87
N ARG A 165 0.31 11.51 -6.51
CA ARG A 165 0.65 10.24 -7.17
C ARG A 165 0.68 9.09 -6.17
N GLN A 166 1.27 9.29 -4.99
CA GLN A 166 1.28 8.28 -3.94
C GLN A 166 -0.12 8.04 -3.35
N CYS A 167 -0.89 9.11 -3.09
CA CYS A 167 -2.28 8.99 -2.63
C CYS A 167 -3.20 8.34 -3.68
N SER A 168 -2.80 8.33 -4.95
CA SER A 168 -3.53 7.70 -6.04
C SER A 168 -2.94 6.35 -6.43
N SER A 169 -2.10 5.73 -5.60
CA SER A 169 -1.60 4.39 -5.89
C SER A 169 -2.64 3.32 -5.59
N LEU A 170 -2.61 2.21 -6.35
CA LEU A 170 -3.29 0.98 -5.97
C LEU A 170 -2.47 0.27 -4.90
N PHE A 171 -3.07 -0.16 -3.80
CA PHE A 171 -2.35 -0.92 -2.79
C PHE A 171 -2.60 -2.42 -2.91
N VAL A 172 -1.54 -3.19 -2.65
CA VAL A 172 -1.58 -4.64 -2.52
C VAL A 172 -1.17 -4.98 -1.09
N GLY A 173 -2.15 -5.41 -0.29
CA GLY A 173 -1.97 -5.60 1.15
C GLY A 173 -1.57 -4.30 1.86
N ASN A 174 -0.71 -4.40 2.87
CA ASN A 174 -0.37 -3.26 3.72
C ASN A 174 0.96 -2.58 3.38
N ASP A 175 1.79 -3.18 2.53
CA ASP A 175 3.21 -2.83 2.41
C ASP A 175 3.60 -2.32 1.01
N ILE A 176 2.76 -2.50 -0.01
CA ILE A 176 3.08 -2.10 -1.40
C ILE A 176 1.97 -1.22 -1.98
N GLY A 177 2.36 -0.06 -2.53
CA GLY A 177 1.54 0.76 -3.42
C GLY A 177 2.11 0.76 -4.84
N ILE A 178 1.26 0.75 -5.85
CA ILE A 178 1.60 0.71 -7.27
C ILE A 178 0.96 1.92 -7.95
N SER A 179 1.78 2.77 -8.56
CA SER A 179 1.31 3.90 -9.36
C SER A 179 1.82 3.77 -10.80
N PHE A 180 0.99 4.21 -11.73
CA PHE A 180 1.22 4.15 -13.16
C PHE A 180 1.25 5.57 -13.70
N GLU A 181 2.21 5.88 -14.57
CA GLU A 181 2.31 7.22 -15.17
C GLU A 181 1.24 7.48 -16.24
N ASP A 182 0.74 6.43 -16.91
CA ASP A 182 -0.38 6.53 -17.85
C ASP A 182 -1.71 6.64 -17.09
N GLU A 183 -2.26 7.86 -17.03
CA GLU A 183 -3.52 8.16 -16.36
C GLU A 183 -4.72 7.44 -16.99
N GLU A 184 -4.69 7.17 -18.29
CA GLU A 184 -5.78 6.48 -18.97
C GLU A 184 -5.76 4.99 -18.65
N PHE A 185 -4.57 4.36 -18.68
CA PHE A 185 -4.38 3.00 -18.17
C PHE A 185 -4.88 2.89 -16.73
N TYR A 186 -4.46 3.80 -15.86
CA TYR A 186 -4.85 3.79 -14.45
C TYR A 186 -6.37 3.89 -14.28
N ARG A 187 -7.01 4.81 -15.01
CA ARG A 187 -8.46 4.99 -14.98
C ARG A 187 -9.20 3.72 -15.44
N ASP A 188 -8.75 3.09 -16.50
CA ASP A 188 -9.41 1.90 -17.04
C ASP A 188 -9.20 0.68 -16.11
N LEU A 189 -8.01 0.55 -15.52
CA LEU A 189 -7.74 -0.45 -14.47
C LEU A 189 -8.63 -0.24 -13.24
N THR A 190 -8.74 0.99 -12.72
CA THR A 190 -9.59 1.27 -11.55
C THR A 190 -11.07 1.01 -11.81
N ARG A 191 -11.60 1.30 -13.00
CA ARG A 191 -12.98 0.94 -13.39
C ARG A 191 -13.20 -0.57 -13.38
N MET A 192 -12.20 -1.33 -13.85
CA MET A 192 -12.25 -2.79 -13.81
C MET A 192 -12.28 -3.31 -12.37
N LEU A 193 -11.42 -2.78 -11.49
CA LEU A 193 -11.38 -3.14 -10.08
C LEU A 193 -12.67 -2.77 -9.34
N GLU A 194 -13.22 -1.59 -9.61
CA GLU A 194 -14.47 -1.12 -9.01
C GLU A 194 -15.64 -2.04 -9.35
N ARG A 195 -15.78 -2.41 -10.64
CA ARG A 195 -16.84 -3.33 -11.09
C ARG A 195 -16.75 -4.70 -10.42
N LYS A 196 -15.53 -5.19 -10.18
CA LYS A 196 -15.30 -6.55 -9.70
C LYS A 196 -15.27 -6.67 -8.18
N TYR A 197 -14.68 -5.70 -7.49
CA TYR A 197 -14.39 -5.76 -6.06
C TYR A 197 -15.06 -4.64 -5.26
N GLY A 198 -15.72 -3.68 -5.92
CA GLY A 198 -16.29 -2.50 -5.26
C GLY A 198 -15.24 -1.54 -4.67
N SER A 199 -13.97 -1.68 -5.08
CA SER A 199 -12.86 -0.85 -4.62
C SER A 199 -12.09 -0.28 -5.81
N THR A 200 -11.70 1.00 -5.70
CA THR A 200 -10.91 1.72 -6.72
C THR A 200 -9.43 1.83 -6.36
N ILE A 201 -9.05 1.37 -5.16
CA ILE A 201 -7.72 1.60 -4.58
C ILE A 201 -7.07 0.32 -4.04
N GLU A 202 -7.84 -0.75 -3.81
CA GLU A 202 -7.35 -2.02 -3.29
C GLU A 202 -7.33 -3.09 -4.37
N LEU A 203 -6.21 -3.81 -4.45
CA LEU A 203 -6.13 -5.08 -5.14
C LEU A 203 -5.85 -6.19 -4.11
N PRO A 204 -6.85 -7.06 -3.82
CA PRO A 204 -6.68 -8.05 -2.76
C PRO A 204 -5.55 -9.03 -3.05
N ALA A 205 -4.64 -9.21 -2.09
CA ALA A 205 -3.45 -10.04 -2.27
C ALA A 205 -3.77 -11.51 -2.61
N HIS A 206 -4.91 -12.03 -2.12
CA HIS A 206 -5.35 -13.39 -2.41
C HIS A 206 -5.81 -13.57 -3.86
N GLU A 207 -6.35 -12.53 -4.51
CA GLU A 207 -6.73 -12.56 -5.93
C GLU A 207 -5.50 -12.67 -6.84
N LEU A 208 -4.37 -12.15 -6.36
CA LEU A 208 -3.06 -12.27 -7.03
C LEU A 208 -2.32 -13.56 -6.67
N GLY A 209 -2.88 -14.41 -5.81
CA GLY A 209 -2.19 -15.60 -5.32
C GLY A 209 -0.92 -15.29 -4.51
N ILE A 210 -0.84 -14.11 -3.87
CA ILE A 210 0.34 -13.72 -3.07
C ILE A 210 0.35 -14.47 -1.75
N SER A 211 1.42 -15.21 -1.49
CA SER A 211 1.63 -15.94 -0.25
C SER A 211 2.14 -15.02 0.86
N LYS A 212 2.06 -15.51 2.11
CA LYS A 212 2.63 -14.82 3.28
C LYS A 212 4.16 -14.67 3.24
N TYR A 213 4.85 -15.26 2.26
CA TYR A 213 6.30 -15.12 2.10
C TYR A 213 6.67 -14.11 1.00
N GLU A 214 5.69 -13.72 0.19
CA GLU A 214 5.88 -12.85 -0.98
C GLU A 214 5.35 -11.43 -0.75
N TYR A 215 4.47 -11.22 0.23
CA TYR A 215 3.83 -9.91 0.48
C TYR A 215 4.80 -8.74 0.72
N ARG A 216 6.08 -9.03 1.02
CA ARG A 216 7.16 -8.04 1.19
C ARG A 216 8.19 -8.03 0.06
N ARG A 217 7.81 -8.56 -1.10
CA ARG A 217 8.67 -8.76 -2.27
C ARG A 217 8.09 -7.95 -3.43
N PRO A 218 8.39 -6.63 -3.49
CA PRO A 218 7.74 -5.71 -4.43
C PRO A 218 7.83 -6.16 -5.90
N TYR A 219 8.96 -6.75 -6.33
CA TYR A 219 9.09 -7.24 -7.70
C TYR A 219 8.24 -8.49 -7.94
N THR A 220 8.28 -9.48 -7.05
CA THR A 220 7.43 -10.67 -7.13
C THR A 220 5.94 -10.32 -7.14
N VAL A 221 5.51 -9.38 -6.28
CA VAL A 221 4.12 -8.90 -6.25
C VAL A 221 3.73 -8.26 -7.58
N LEU A 222 4.62 -7.48 -8.19
CA LEU A 222 4.35 -6.87 -9.48
C LEU A 222 4.32 -7.90 -10.62
N VAL A 223 5.21 -8.92 -10.62
CA VAL A 223 5.13 -10.04 -11.57
C VAL A 223 3.77 -10.73 -11.46
N LYS A 224 3.31 -11.04 -10.24
CA LYS A 224 2.00 -11.66 -10.00
C LYS A 224 0.84 -10.80 -10.45
N PHE A 225 0.92 -9.48 -10.23
CA PHE A 225 -0.05 -8.53 -10.77
C PHE A 225 -0.18 -8.64 -12.30
N PHE A 226 0.94 -8.75 -13.02
CA PHE A 226 0.91 -8.90 -14.46
C PHE A 226 0.41 -10.25 -14.93
N LEU A 227 0.81 -11.34 -14.29
CA LEU A 227 0.29 -12.67 -14.58
C LEU A 227 -1.23 -12.71 -14.40
N TRP A 228 -1.73 -12.17 -13.29
CA TRP A 228 -3.16 -12.04 -13.03
C TRP A 228 -3.90 -11.26 -14.13
N LEU A 229 -3.33 -10.15 -14.60
CA LEU A 229 -3.96 -9.33 -15.64
C LEU A 229 -4.05 -10.07 -16.99
N TYR A 230 -3.01 -10.83 -17.36
CA TYR A 230 -3.04 -11.67 -18.55
C TYR A 230 -3.95 -12.89 -18.40
N GLN A 231 -4.03 -13.47 -17.20
CA GLN A 231 -5.00 -14.51 -16.91
C GLN A 231 -6.43 -14.01 -17.12
N LYS A 232 -6.75 -12.78 -16.69
CA LYS A 232 -8.05 -12.16 -16.98
C LYS A 232 -8.27 -12.01 -18.49
N TYR A 233 -7.25 -11.58 -19.24
CA TYR A 233 -7.38 -11.48 -20.70
C TYR A 233 -7.71 -12.83 -21.38
N ASP A 234 -7.21 -13.93 -20.85
CA ASP A 234 -7.48 -15.28 -21.37
C ASP A 234 -8.87 -15.81 -21.01
N GLU A 235 -9.43 -15.43 -19.86
CA GLU A 235 -10.67 -15.96 -19.29
C GLU A 235 -11.94 -15.27 -19.80
N GLU A 236 -11.84 -14.03 -20.30
CA GLU A 236 -13.01 -13.18 -20.57
C GLU A 236 -13.61 -13.32 -21.99
N ASN A 237 -14.87 -12.88 -22.12
CA ASN A 237 -15.64 -12.87 -23.37
C ASN A 237 -15.08 -11.85 -24.39
N PHE A 238 -15.50 -11.94 -25.66
CA PHE A 238 -14.94 -11.15 -26.77
C PHE A 238 -14.86 -9.63 -26.53
N GLU A 239 -15.91 -9.01 -25.97
CA GLU A 239 -15.94 -7.55 -25.72
C GLU A 239 -14.98 -7.12 -24.60
N GLU A 240 -14.94 -7.86 -23.49
CA GLU A 240 -14.02 -7.59 -22.37
C GLU A 240 -12.58 -7.91 -22.74
N LYS A 241 -12.38 -8.89 -23.61
CA LYS A 241 -11.07 -9.24 -24.16
C LYS A 241 -10.47 -8.10 -24.98
N GLU A 242 -11.26 -7.40 -25.78
CA GLU A 242 -10.76 -6.25 -26.56
C GLU A 242 -10.38 -5.07 -25.65
N PHE A 243 -11.17 -4.80 -24.62
CA PHE A 243 -10.82 -3.83 -23.58
C PHE A 243 -9.50 -4.18 -22.88
N LEU A 244 -9.34 -5.44 -22.45
CA LEU A 244 -8.12 -5.91 -21.81
C LEU A 244 -6.92 -5.88 -22.74
N ARG A 245 -7.12 -6.15 -24.04
CA ARG A 245 -6.05 -6.04 -25.05
C ARG A 245 -5.49 -4.62 -25.11
N ILE A 246 -6.36 -3.60 -25.16
CA ILE A 246 -5.96 -2.19 -25.19
C ILE A 246 -5.23 -1.81 -23.89
N LEU A 247 -5.74 -2.27 -22.75
CA LEU A 247 -5.17 -2.01 -21.44
C LEU A 247 -3.76 -2.64 -21.30
N LEU A 248 -3.59 -3.88 -21.74
CA LEU A 248 -2.30 -4.57 -21.77
C LEU A 248 -1.29 -3.89 -22.72
N ASP A 249 -1.76 -3.38 -23.86
CA ASP A 249 -0.87 -2.71 -24.81
C ASP A 249 -0.29 -1.40 -24.24
N ARG A 250 -1.11 -0.63 -23.54
CA ARG A 250 -0.67 0.57 -22.82
C ARG A 250 0.31 0.25 -21.72
N LEU A 251 0.00 -0.76 -20.91
CA LEU A 251 0.81 -1.17 -19.76
C LEU A 251 2.28 -1.39 -20.13
N LYS A 252 2.57 -1.98 -21.30
CA LYS A 252 3.94 -2.27 -21.75
C LYS A 252 4.85 -1.04 -21.77
N ASN A 253 4.28 0.10 -22.12
CA ASN A 253 5.01 1.37 -22.28
C ASN A 253 4.84 2.31 -21.08
N THR A 254 4.06 1.90 -20.08
CA THR A 254 3.79 2.70 -18.88
C THR A 254 4.91 2.54 -17.88
N SER A 255 5.45 3.67 -17.43
CA SER A 255 6.35 3.72 -16.28
C SER A 255 5.56 3.47 -15.00
N ILE A 256 6.14 2.68 -14.11
CA ILE A 256 5.53 2.21 -12.87
C ILE A 256 6.39 2.68 -11.70
N THR A 257 5.73 3.19 -10.66
CA THR A 257 6.36 3.53 -9.39
C THR A 257 5.79 2.63 -8.30
N LEU A 258 6.64 1.87 -7.64
CA LEU A 258 6.29 1.11 -6.45
C LEU A 258 6.67 1.90 -5.19
N TYR A 259 5.71 2.01 -4.27
CA TYR A 259 5.89 2.55 -2.94
C TYR A 259 5.98 1.37 -1.96
N PHE A 260 7.20 1.03 -1.54
CA PHE A 260 7.43 -0.10 -0.64
C PHE A 260 7.64 0.39 0.80
N ILE A 261 6.75 -0.02 1.71
CA ILE A 261 6.67 0.46 3.09
C ILE A 261 6.47 -0.73 4.04
N PRO A 262 7.48 -1.61 4.17
CA PRO A 262 7.37 -2.81 5.00
C PRO A 262 7.39 -2.44 6.49
N GLY A 263 6.25 -2.66 7.16
CA GLY A 263 6.17 -2.46 8.62
C GLY A 263 6.53 -1.04 9.08
N LYS A 264 7.26 -0.96 10.21
CA LYS A 264 7.59 0.32 10.90
C LYS A 264 9.04 0.77 10.71
N GLU A 265 9.88 -0.08 10.11
CA GLU A 265 11.31 0.15 9.91
C GLU A 265 11.50 1.09 8.70
N LYS A 266 11.59 2.40 8.98
CA LYS A 266 11.63 3.47 7.97
C LYS A 266 12.85 3.39 7.03
N ASP A 267 13.93 2.76 7.47
CA ASP A 267 15.15 2.49 6.70
C ASP A 267 14.93 1.49 5.54
N LYS A 268 13.90 0.64 5.66
CA LYS A 268 13.50 -0.29 4.60
C LYS A 268 12.48 0.31 3.62
N TRP A 269 11.99 1.52 3.90
CA TRP A 269 11.03 2.17 3.02
C TRP A 269 11.76 2.67 1.78
N CYS A 270 11.20 2.42 0.61
CA CYS A 270 11.80 2.90 -0.63
C CYS A 270 10.76 3.16 -1.71
N LEU A 271 11.20 3.96 -2.68
CA LEU A 271 10.51 4.18 -3.94
C LEU A 271 11.29 3.45 -5.03
N ILE A 272 10.61 2.58 -5.78
CA ILE A 272 11.20 1.82 -6.87
C ILE A 272 10.57 2.30 -8.17
N SER A 273 11.40 2.77 -9.09
CA SER A 273 10.95 3.16 -10.44
C SER A 273 11.25 2.03 -11.42
N ILE A 274 10.22 1.64 -12.17
CA ILE A 274 10.28 0.63 -13.22
C ILE A 274 9.89 1.35 -14.52
N PRO A 275 10.86 1.79 -15.33
CA PRO A 275 10.60 2.74 -16.41
C PRO A 275 9.72 2.15 -17.52
N ARG A 276 9.92 0.87 -17.84
CA ARG A 276 9.14 0.13 -18.86
C ARG A 276 9.16 -1.36 -18.53
N ILE A 277 8.13 -2.08 -18.99
CA ILE A 277 8.03 -3.54 -18.83
C ILE A 277 7.90 -4.27 -20.18
N ASP A 278 8.07 -3.59 -21.30
CA ASP A 278 7.87 -4.14 -22.64
C ASP A 278 8.73 -5.39 -22.92
N GLN A 279 9.97 -5.40 -22.44
CA GLN A 279 10.86 -6.56 -22.59
C GLN A 279 10.34 -7.77 -21.79
N PHE A 280 9.84 -7.53 -20.58
CA PHE A 280 9.20 -8.58 -19.79
C PHE A 280 7.92 -9.06 -20.48
N ALA A 281 7.03 -8.13 -20.83
CA ALA A 281 5.75 -8.46 -21.43
C ALA A 281 5.88 -9.25 -22.74
N SER A 282 6.71 -8.79 -23.68
CA SER A 282 6.88 -9.44 -24.98
C SER A 282 7.50 -10.84 -24.87
N ARG A 283 8.45 -11.04 -23.95
CA ARG A 283 9.16 -12.33 -23.81
C ARG A 283 8.43 -13.33 -22.91
N TRP A 284 7.72 -12.84 -21.90
CA TRP A 284 7.22 -13.68 -20.81
C TRP A 284 5.71 -13.70 -20.69
N LEU A 285 5.03 -12.60 -21.02
CA LEU A 285 3.59 -12.48 -20.79
C LEU A 285 2.77 -12.71 -22.05
N GLU A 286 3.22 -12.26 -23.22
CA GLU A 286 2.50 -12.44 -24.50
C GLU A 286 2.57 -13.90 -24.99
N ASP A 287 3.69 -14.57 -24.73
CA ASP A 287 3.85 -16.01 -24.98
C ASP A 287 3.16 -16.82 -23.88
N LYS A 288 2.11 -17.57 -24.24
CA LYS A 288 1.34 -18.40 -23.31
C LYS A 288 2.19 -19.49 -22.66
N GLU A 289 3.12 -20.10 -23.38
CA GLU A 289 3.99 -21.14 -22.83
C GLU A 289 4.90 -20.53 -21.75
N GLN A 290 5.54 -19.39 -22.04
CA GLN A 290 6.40 -18.68 -21.09
C GLN A 290 5.62 -18.16 -19.87
N ARG A 291 4.38 -17.73 -20.07
CA ARG A 291 3.49 -17.32 -18.97
C ARG A 291 3.17 -18.49 -18.05
N THR A 292 2.69 -19.62 -18.61
CA THR A 292 2.39 -20.84 -17.83
C THR A 292 3.60 -21.34 -17.07
N LYS A 293 4.78 -21.23 -17.67
CA LYS A 293 6.07 -21.54 -17.06
C LYS A 293 6.37 -20.70 -15.80
N LEU A 294 6.10 -19.40 -15.81
CA LEU A 294 6.22 -18.56 -14.60
C LEU A 294 5.17 -18.91 -13.53
N GLU A 295 3.93 -19.18 -13.95
CA GLU A 295 2.84 -19.61 -13.06
C GLU A 295 3.19 -20.94 -12.37
N GLU A 296 3.77 -21.89 -13.10
CA GLU A 296 4.20 -23.17 -12.54
C GLU A 296 5.36 -23.03 -11.55
N LEU A 297 6.37 -22.20 -11.86
CA LEU A 297 7.48 -21.89 -10.95
C LEU A 297 6.93 -21.40 -9.62
N ASP A 298 6.03 -20.42 -9.67
CA ASP A 298 5.41 -19.84 -8.49
C ASP A 298 4.61 -20.86 -7.67
N LEU A 299 3.71 -21.59 -8.34
CA LEU A 299 2.84 -22.57 -7.72
C LEU A 299 3.65 -23.68 -7.03
N LYS A 300 4.63 -24.26 -7.74
CA LYS A 300 5.42 -25.38 -7.24
C LYS A 300 6.34 -24.93 -6.09
N LEU A 301 6.89 -23.73 -6.14
CA LEU A 301 7.68 -23.18 -5.05
C LEU A 301 6.84 -22.97 -3.78
N ASN A 302 5.63 -22.42 -3.92
CA ASN A 302 4.70 -22.21 -2.81
C ASN A 302 4.19 -23.52 -2.21
N ILE A 303 3.91 -24.54 -3.04
CA ILE A 303 3.57 -25.89 -2.57
C ILE A 303 4.74 -26.48 -1.78
N PHE A 304 5.95 -26.45 -2.34
CA PHE A 304 7.15 -26.98 -1.69
C PHE A 304 7.38 -26.35 -0.30
N ILE A 305 7.33 -25.02 -0.20
CA ILE A 305 7.52 -24.31 1.07
C ILE A 305 6.44 -24.69 2.08
N SER A 306 5.19 -24.80 1.62
CA SER A 306 4.07 -25.18 2.48
C SER A 306 4.24 -26.60 3.04
N GLU A 307 4.70 -27.55 2.23
CA GLU A 307 4.98 -28.93 2.66
C GLU A 307 6.20 -29.01 3.57
N LEU A 308 7.26 -28.27 3.24
CA LEU A 308 8.46 -28.15 4.07
C LEU A 308 8.11 -27.69 5.48
N ILE A 309 7.33 -26.63 5.63
CA ILE A 309 6.92 -26.12 6.94
C ILE A 309 6.06 -27.14 7.69
N LYS A 310 5.22 -27.91 6.99
CA LYS A 310 4.42 -28.98 7.60
C LYS A 310 5.29 -30.12 8.13
N LYS A 311 6.27 -30.60 7.36
CA LYS A 311 7.16 -31.71 7.77
C LYS A 311 8.18 -31.29 8.82
N ALA A 312 8.82 -30.16 8.61
CA ALA A 312 9.96 -29.71 9.41
C ALA A 312 9.53 -28.91 10.67
N GLY A 313 8.27 -28.48 10.73
CA GLY A 313 7.73 -27.62 11.78
C GLY A 313 8.15 -26.16 11.62
N ARG A 314 7.57 -25.25 12.41
CA ARG A 314 7.96 -23.83 12.41
C ARG A 314 9.23 -23.62 13.23
N GLN A 315 10.36 -24.10 12.71
CA GLN A 315 11.67 -23.83 13.29
C GLN A 315 12.27 -22.59 12.63
N ARG A 316 12.93 -21.76 13.43
CA ARG A 316 13.56 -20.51 12.98
C ARG A 316 14.60 -20.73 11.88
N GLU A 317 15.29 -21.87 11.88
CA GLU A 317 16.25 -22.24 10.84
C GLU A 317 15.57 -22.38 9.47
N ILE A 318 14.44 -23.07 9.40
CA ILE A 318 13.67 -23.25 8.15
C ILE A 318 13.11 -21.91 7.69
N GLU A 319 12.59 -21.10 8.61
CA GLU A 319 12.08 -19.76 8.27
C GLU A 319 13.18 -18.89 7.64
N ASN A 320 14.40 -18.92 8.19
CA ASN A 320 15.53 -18.20 7.60
C ASN A 320 15.90 -18.71 6.19
N ILE A 321 15.84 -20.02 5.95
CA ILE A 321 16.15 -20.59 4.63
C ILE A 321 15.02 -20.27 3.63
N VAL A 322 13.75 -20.31 4.05
CA VAL A 322 12.61 -19.88 3.23
C VAL A 322 12.74 -18.40 2.86
N GLU A 323 13.15 -17.54 3.79
CA GLU A 323 13.44 -16.13 3.49
C GLU A 323 14.58 -15.98 2.48
N LEU A 324 15.60 -16.84 2.52
CA LEU A 324 16.68 -16.85 1.54
C LEU A 324 16.21 -17.31 0.16
N ILE A 325 15.35 -18.33 0.07
CA ILE A 325 14.70 -18.74 -1.18
C ILE A 325 13.91 -17.58 -1.77
N MET A 326 13.10 -16.92 -0.95
CA MET A 326 12.27 -15.79 -1.38
C MET A 326 13.09 -14.56 -1.76
N HIS A 327 14.24 -14.36 -1.13
CA HIS A 327 15.17 -13.32 -1.54
C HIS A 327 15.71 -13.58 -2.96
N ASN A 328 16.14 -14.80 -3.27
CA ASN A 328 16.57 -15.15 -4.62
C ASN A 328 15.40 -15.09 -5.62
N TYR A 329 14.17 -15.45 -5.22
CA TYR A 329 13.00 -15.35 -6.08
C TYR A 329 12.63 -13.89 -6.41
N GLU A 330 12.79 -12.99 -5.45
CA GLU A 330 12.65 -11.55 -5.65
C GLU A 330 13.71 -10.99 -6.61
N LEU A 331 14.97 -11.42 -6.50
CA LEU A 331 16.03 -11.05 -7.44
C LEU A 331 15.77 -11.56 -8.85
N LEU A 332 15.29 -12.79 -8.98
CA LEU A 332 14.85 -13.35 -10.26
C LEU A 332 13.70 -12.52 -10.86
N SER A 333 12.70 -12.19 -10.04
CA SER A 333 11.56 -11.36 -10.43
C SER A 333 11.99 -9.96 -10.87
N GLN A 334 12.94 -9.34 -10.15
CA GLN A 334 13.54 -8.07 -10.52
C GLN A 334 14.20 -8.12 -11.90
N GLN A 335 15.04 -9.13 -12.15
CA GLN A 335 15.76 -9.28 -13.42
C GLN A 335 14.78 -9.54 -14.59
N LEU A 336 13.76 -10.36 -14.35
CA LEU A 336 12.70 -10.62 -15.33
C LEU A 336 11.95 -9.34 -15.68
N LEU A 337 11.51 -8.58 -14.68
CA LEU A 337 10.77 -7.33 -14.89
C LEU A 337 11.59 -6.26 -15.62
N LEU A 338 12.84 -6.06 -15.21
CA LEU A 338 13.66 -4.95 -15.72
C LEU A 338 14.32 -5.24 -17.06
N PHE A 339 14.66 -6.51 -17.35
CA PHE A 339 15.46 -6.88 -18.51
C PHE A 339 14.83 -7.98 -19.38
N GLY A 340 13.71 -8.57 -18.95
CA GLY A 340 13.08 -9.69 -19.66
C GLY A 340 14.01 -10.92 -19.75
N THR A 341 14.97 -11.07 -18.84
CA THR A 341 15.95 -12.16 -18.82
C THR A 341 15.96 -12.89 -17.49
N VAL A 342 16.38 -14.14 -17.50
CA VAL A 342 16.55 -14.97 -16.29
C VAL A 342 17.84 -14.59 -15.55
N GLU A 343 17.76 -14.41 -14.23
CA GLU A 343 18.94 -14.32 -13.36
C GLU A 343 19.36 -15.72 -12.93
N TYR A 344 20.31 -16.30 -13.67
CA TYR A 344 20.72 -17.69 -13.50
C TYR A 344 21.31 -18.00 -12.13
N ALA A 345 21.99 -17.05 -11.49
CA ALA A 345 22.60 -17.29 -10.18
C ALA A 345 21.53 -17.47 -9.10
N SER A 346 20.54 -16.59 -9.06
CA SER A 346 19.39 -16.64 -8.15
C SER A 346 18.56 -17.88 -8.39
N LEU A 347 18.28 -18.21 -9.65
CA LEU A 347 17.58 -19.44 -9.98
C LEU A 347 18.33 -20.68 -9.50
N ARG A 348 19.64 -20.75 -9.75
CA ARG A 348 20.48 -21.85 -9.28
C ARG A 348 20.49 -21.95 -7.75
N ASN A 349 20.54 -20.82 -7.05
CA ASN A 349 20.49 -20.80 -5.59
C ASN A 349 19.15 -21.32 -5.07
N ILE A 350 18.02 -20.95 -5.69
CA ILE A 350 16.70 -21.51 -5.36
C ILE A 350 16.71 -23.02 -5.52
N ILE A 351 17.19 -23.52 -6.66
CA ILE A 351 17.25 -24.96 -6.94
C ILE A 351 18.10 -25.67 -5.88
N ASN A 352 19.31 -25.18 -5.61
CA ASN A 352 20.22 -25.78 -4.62
C ASN A 352 19.56 -25.86 -3.24
N LEU A 353 18.97 -24.76 -2.75
CA LEU A 353 18.33 -24.69 -1.44
C LEU A 353 17.12 -25.63 -1.36
N VAL A 354 16.28 -25.64 -2.39
CA VAL A 354 15.11 -26.53 -2.43
C VAL A 354 15.54 -27.99 -2.49
N THR A 355 16.55 -28.35 -3.29
CA THR A 355 17.09 -29.72 -3.35
C THR A 355 17.67 -30.16 -2.00
N GLU A 356 18.46 -29.31 -1.36
CA GLU A 356 19.03 -29.60 -0.04
C GLU A 356 17.92 -29.85 1.00
N LEU A 357 16.92 -28.96 1.04
CA LEU A 357 15.79 -29.08 1.96
C LEU A 357 14.89 -30.28 1.66
N ALA A 358 14.67 -30.59 0.38
CA ALA A 358 13.92 -31.76 -0.05
C ALA A 358 14.56 -33.05 0.48
N ILE A 359 15.88 -33.18 0.36
CA ILE A 359 16.63 -34.33 0.88
C ILE A 359 16.59 -34.35 2.41
N ARG A 360 16.87 -33.22 3.06
CA ARG A 360 16.97 -33.14 4.53
C ARG A 360 15.66 -33.45 5.24
N TYR A 361 14.52 -33.05 4.67
CA TYR A 361 13.20 -33.17 5.28
C TYR A 361 12.27 -34.15 4.56
N ASP A 362 12.79 -34.92 3.60
CA ASP A 362 12.05 -35.91 2.81
C ASP A 362 10.81 -35.29 2.11
N VAL A 363 10.93 -34.06 1.59
CA VAL A 363 9.82 -33.38 0.90
C VAL A 363 9.95 -33.61 -0.61
N GLN A 364 8.85 -33.91 -1.29
CA GLN A 364 8.87 -34.04 -2.74
C GLN A 364 9.12 -32.67 -3.38
N ALA A 365 10.23 -32.53 -4.10
CA ALA A 365 10.50 -31.38 -4.94
C ALA A 365 10.52 -31.83 -6.40
N THR A 366 9.61 -31.30 -7.22
CA THR A 366 9.74 -31.34 -8.67
C THR A 366 10.48 -30.10 -9.13
N MET A 367 11.42 -30.23 -10.06
CA MET A 367 12.23 -29.11 -10.59
C MET A 367 12.11 -28.98 -12.11
N ASP A 368 11.16 -29.67 -12.72
CA ASP A 368 11.00 -29.67 -14.17
C ASP A 368 10.66 -28.28 -14.74
N TYR A 369 10.08 -27.41 -13.90
CA TYR A 369 9.82 -26.01 -14.22
C TYR A 369 11.08 -25.12 -14.21
N CYS A 370 12.25 -25.64 -13.84
CA CYS A 370 13.51 -24.91 -13.94
C CYS A 370 14.33 -25.31 -15.17
N LYS A 371 14.01 -26.47 -15.78
CA LYS A 371 14.79 -27.03 -16.91
C LYS A 371 14.70 -26.22 -18.20
N TRP A 372 13.68 -25.37 -18.33
CA TRP A 372 13.46 -24.53 -19.51
C TRP A 372 13.98 -23.10 -19.32
N LEU A 373 14.44 -22.75 -18.12
CA LEU A 373 15.06 -21.46 -17.82
C LEU A 373 16.54 -21.42 -18.23
N THR A 374 17.15 -22.59 -18.46
CA THR A 374 18.45 -22.82 -19.14
C THR A 374 18.25 -22.98 -20.63
#